data_AF-A0A6N9QBG1-F1
#
_entry.id   AF-A0A6N9QBG1-F1
#
_cell.length_a   1.000
_cell.length_b   1.000
_cell.length_c   1.000
_cell.angle_alpha   90.00
_cell.angle_beta   90.00
_cell.angle_gamma   90.00
#
_symmetry.space_group_name_H-M   'P 1'
#
loop_
_entity.id
_entity.type
_entity.pdbx_description
1 polymer ?
#
loop_
_entity_poly.entity_id
_entity_poly.type
_entity_poly.pdbx_seq_one_letter_code
_entity_poly.pdbx_strand_id
1 'polypeptide(L)'
;MEYRNHRKNFIMLEEQDRGFALDKERPIRGYLKMETGGNRGSVRVGAENLKPFDRKHYIYKLILFGKRNERTIYKIMGDLVPSSRGKGETYLRMDPLDLDGKGNELSNFSIATVVAVSMADHREPLHPILRGRLEHKDRRGCRRQRRGGFNDFYNQHILSCCQAIEYKKELYDKTIPFREDRTGADWRRVVNLGKFPVISPGAQYMIARYRHFIFGSDETYYYVGVPGRYLENEQPDEGRSGFVLWQPIVGAESYHADKNDAPLSSRQVAYGYWIAAIHRESGRIEDIWRK
;
A
#
# COMPACT_ATOMS: atom_id res chain seq x y z
N MET A 1 21.76 -17.08 23.06
CA MET A 1 20.37 -17.50 23.39
C MET A 1 19.42 -16.56 22.66
N GLU A 2 18.75 -17.04 21.61
CA GLU A 2 17.82 -16.21 20.83
C GLU A 2 16.52 -15.98 21.60
N TYR A 3 16.21 -14.73 21.92
CA TYR A 3 14.92 -14.33 22.45
C TYR A 3 13.86 -14.55 21.36
N ARG A 4 13.12 -15.66 21.45
CA ARG A 4 11.96 -15.91 20.59
C ARG A 4 10.94 -14.79 20.78
N ASN A 5 10.73 -13.98 19.75
CA ASN A 5 9.76 -12.89 19.73
C ASN A 5 8.33 -13.45 19.89
N HIS A 6 7.81 -13.42 21.12
CA HIS A 6 6.42 -13.74 21.41
C HIS A 6 5.55 -12.53 21.05
N ARG A 7 4.54 -12.72 20.20
CA ARG A 7 3.57 -11.67 19.84
C ARG A 7 2.20 -12.07 20.36
N LYS A 8 1.51 -11.12 21.00
CA LYS A 8 0.13 -11.26 21.46
C LYS A 8 -0.70 -10.17 20.80
N ASN A 9 -1.73 -10.56 20.07
CA ASN A 9 -2.67 -9.66 19.41
C ASN A 9 -4.07 -9.93 19.96
N PHE A 10 -4.83 -8.88 20.22
CA PHE A 10 -6.21 -8.95 20.67
C PHE A 10 -7.07 -8.12 19.72
N ILE A 11 -8.10 -8.75 19.17
CA ILE A 11 -8.91 -8.18 18.09
C ILE A 11 -10.37 -8.28 18.53
N MET A 12 -11.06 -7.16 18.58
CA MET A 12 -12.51 -7.14 18.76
C MET A 12 -13.17 -7.47 17.42
N LEU A 13 -14.18 -8.32 17.45
CA LEU A 13 -14.97 -8.69 16.27
C LEU A 13 -16.26 -7.89 16.26
N GLU A 14 -16.56 -7.29 15.12
CA GLU A 14 -17.76 -6.51 14.85
C GLU A 14 -18.93 -7.44 14.47
N GLU A 15 -20.11 -7.17 15.02
CA GLU A 15 -21.36 -7.83 14.66
C GLU A 15 -21.66 -7.59 13.16
N GLN A 16 -22.05 -8.65 12.45
CA GLN A 16 -22.46 -8.59 11.05
C GLN A 16 -23.92 -9.01 10.87
N ASP A 17 -24.39 -9.98 11.66
CA ASP A 17 -25.78 -10.44 11.59
C ASP A 17 -26.38 -10.70 12.99
N ARG A 18 -27.29 -9.81 13.38
CA ARG A 18 -28.03 -9.89 14.65
C ARG A 18 -29.10 -10.99 14.66
N GLY A 19 -29.45 -11.56 13.51
CA GLY A 19 -30.34 -12.71 13.36
C GLY A 19 -29.89 -13.93 14.17
N PHE A 20 -28.60 -14.01 14.49
CA PHE A 20 -27.98 -15.07 15.28
C PHE A 20 -27.72 -14.69 16.75
N ALA A 21 -28.26 -13.57 17.23
CA ALA A 21 -28.21 -13.19 18.65
C ALA A 21 -29.23 -13.98 19.49
N LEU A 22 -28.85 -14.37 20.72
CA LEU A 22 -29.73 -15.00 21.70
C LEU A 22 -30.76 -13.99 22.25
N ASP A 23 -30.28 -12.85 22.74
CA ASP A 23 -31.08 -11.68 23.11
C ASP A 23 -30.98 -10.65 21.97
N LYS A 24 -32.12 -10.31 21.35
CA LYS A 24 -32.19 -9.39 20.21
C LYS A 24 -31.98 -7.93 20.58
N GLU A 25 -32.11 -7.58 21.86
CA GLU A 25 -31.90 -6.21 22.34
C GLU A 25 -30.43 -5.90 22.58
N ARG A 26 -29.57 -6.93 22.65
CA ARG A 26 -28.13 -6.80 22.89
C ARG A 26 -27.33 -7.19 21.64
N PRO A 27 -26.22 -6.52 21.34
CA PRO A 27 -25.37 -6.91 20.22
C PRO A 27 -24.59 -8.19 20.55
N ILE A 28 -24.27 -8.97 19.52
CA ILE A 28 -23.30 -10.07 19.61
C ILE A 28 -21.91 -9.44 19.77
N ARG A 29 -21.16 -9.88 20.78
CA ARG A 29 -19.78 -9.42 21.03
C ARG A 29 -18.83 -10.56 20.83
N GLY A 30 -17.80 -10.35 20.02
CA GLY A 30 -16.75 -11.33 19.78
C GLY A 30 -15.37 -10.75 19.99
N TYR A 31 -14.42 -11.63 20.30
CA TYR A 31 -13.02 -11.28 20.33
C TYR A 31 -12.15 -12.45 19.84
N LEU A 32 -10.98 -12.11 19.34
CA LEU A 32 -9.95 -13.04 18.92
C LEU A 32 -8.64 -12.66 19.61
N LYS A 33 -8.09 -13.57 20.40
CA LYS A 33 -6.77 -13.43 21.02
C LYS A 33 -5.80 -14.40 20.35
N MET A 34 -4.77 -13.87 19.71
CA MET A 34 -3.76 -14.67 19.02
C MET A 34 -2.42 -14.53 19.75
N GLU A 35 -1.76 -15.64 19.99
CA GLU A 35 -0.42 -15.69 20.57
C GLU A 35 0.49 -16.48 19.64
N THR A 36 1.61 -15.91 19.18
CA THR A 36 2.57 -16.56 18.28
C THR A 36 3.98 -16.48 18.84
N GLY A 37 4.75 -17.57 18.75
CA GLY A 37 6.17 -17.62 19.09
C GLY A 37 6.90 -18.65 18.21
N GLY A 38 7.73 -18.17 17.28
CA GLY A 38 8.40 -19.04 16.30
C GLY A 38 7.40 -19.76 15.40
N ASN A 39 7.49 -21.09 15.33
CA ASN A 39 6.61 -21.99 14.57
C ASN A 39 5.40 -22.51 15.36
N ARG A 40 5.11 -21.93 16.53
CA ARG A 40 3.93 -22.30 17.33
C ARG A 40 3.08 -21.09 17.60
N GLY A 41 1.77 -21.25 17.40
CA GLY A 41 0.78 -20.24 17.67
C GLY A 41 -0.47 -20.83 18.29
N SER A 42 -1.25 -19.96 18.90
CA SER A 42 -2.58 -20.30 19.37
C SER A 42 -3.55 -19.14 19.17
N VAL A 43 -4.80 -19.50 19.00
CA VAL A 43 -5.92 -18.60 18.77
C VAL A 43 -7.01 -18.96 19.76
N ARG A 44 -7.40 -17.99 20.58
CA ARG A 44 -8.57 -18.08 21.44
C ARG A 44 -9.64 -17.18 20.86
N VAL A 45 -10.73 -17.77 20.41
CA VAL A 45 -11.91 -17.06 19.94
C VAL A 45 -12.98 -17.16 21.02
N GLY A 46 -13.58 -16.02 21.38
CA GLY A 46 -14.68 -15.96 22.32
C GLY A 46 -15.80 -15.11 21.77
N ALA A 47 -17.04 -15.50 22.04
CA ALA A 47 -18.21 -14.71 21.70
C ALA A 47 -19.29 -14.83 22.77
N GLU A 48 -20.09 -13.78 22.90
CA GLU A 48 -21.19 -13.65 23.83
C GLU A 48 -22.46 -13.24 23.10
N ASN A 49 -23.60 -13.62 23.68
CA ASN A 49 -24.93 -13.43 23.11
C ASN A 49 -25.18 -14.18 21.78
N LEU A 50 -24.48 -15.28 21.53
CA LEU A 50 -24.76 -16.15 20.38
C LEU A 50 -25.96 -17.06 20.65
N LYS A 51 -26.84 -17.22 19.64
CA LYS A 51 -27.95 -18.16 19.70
C LYS A 51 -27.42 -19.61 19.72
N PRO A 52 -27.69 -20.40 20.77
CA PRO A 52 -27.36 -21.81 20.74
C PRO A 52 -28.29 -22.54 19.76
N PHE A 53 -27.73 -23.46 19.01
CA PHE A 53 -28.46 -24.35 18.11
C PHE A 53 -28.14 -25.80 18.45
N ASP A 54 -29.13 -26.67 18.32
CA ASP A 54 -28.86 -28.11 18.30
C ASP A 54 -28.01 -28.46 17.08
N ARG A 55 -27.21 -29.53 17.20
CA ARG A 55 -26.25 -29.99 16.18
C ARG A 55 -26.83 -30.24 14.77
N LYS A 56 -28.16 -30.15 14.60
CA LYS A 56 -28.88 -30.34 13.34
C LYS A 56 -29.16 -29.04 12.57
N HIS A 57 -28.96 -27.86 13.16
CA HIS A 57 -29.30 -26.59 12.52
C HIS A 57 -28.05 -25.86 12.04
N TYR A 58 -27.38 -25.13 12.94
CA TYR A 58 -26.19 -24.35 12.61
C TYR A 58 -25.03 -24.72 13.53
N ILE A 59 -23.84 -24.68 12.97
CA ILE A 59 -22.59 -24.68 13.73
C ILE A 59 -21.81 -23.42 13.42
N TYR A 60 -21.22 -22.82 14.44
CA TYR A 60 -20.37 -21.66 14.23
C TYR A 60 -18.93 -22.11 13.97
N LYS A 61 -18.29 -21.51 12.96
CA LYS A 61 -16.90 -21.78 12.61
C LYS A 61 -16.11 -20.50 12.51
N LEU A 62 -14.86 -20.53 12.99
CA LEU A 62 -13.89 -19.48 12.74
C LEU A 62 -13.18 -19.75 11.41
N ILE A 63 -13.26 -18.79 10.49
CA ILE A 63 -12.57 -18.83 9.20
C ILE A 63 -11.67 -17.61 9.08
N LEU A 64 -10.43 -17.82 8.65
CA LEU A 64 -9.50 -16.76 8.30
C LEU A 64 -9.44 -16.64 6.77
N PHE A 65 -9.53 -15.42 6.27
CA PHE A 65 -9.43 -15.09 4.85
C PHE A 65 -8.21 -14.21 4.59
N GLY A 66 -7.59 -14.46 3.44
CA GLY A 66 -6.34 -13.83 3.04
C GLY A 66 -6.22 -13.66 1.54
N LYS A 67 -5.11 -13.07 1.11
CA LYS A 67 -4.73 -12.98 -0.30
C LYS A 67 -3.26 -13.30 -0.47
N ARG A 68 -2.93 -14.08 -1.51
CA ARG A 68 -1.56 -14.32 -1.96
C ARG A 68 -1.52 -14.30 -3.48
N ASN A 69 -0.65 -13.49 -4.07
CA ASN A 69 -0.54 -13.32 -5.53
C ASN A 69 -1.92 -13.07 -6.17
N GLU A 70 -2.70 -12.15 -5.59
CA GLU A 70 -4.08 -11.79 -5.98
C GLU A 70 -5.14 -12.89 -5.85
N ARG A 71 -4.77 -14.12 -5.47
CA ARG A 71 -5.70 -15.22 -5.20
C ARG A 71 -6.18 -15.17 -3.75
N THR A 72 -7.49 -15.28 -3.56
CA THR A 72 -8.09 -15.41 -2.22
C THR A 72 -7.73 -16.77 -1.63
N ILE A 73 -7.20 -16.76 -0.42
CA ILE A 73 -6.91 -17.96 0.38
C ILE A 73 -7.78 -17.94 1.64
N TYR A 74 -8.10 -19.12 2.17
CA TYR A 74 -8.86 -19.23 3.41
C TYR A 74 -8.45 -20.45 4.23
N LYS A 75 -8.66 -20.36 5.55
CA LYS A 75 -8.43 -21.46 6.50
C LYS A 75 -9.57 -21.52 7.50
N ILE A 76 -10.23 -22.67 7.58
CA ILE A 76 -11.13 -23.00 8.68
C ILE A 76 -10.27 -23.37 9.88
N MET A 77 -10.41 -22.63 10.97
CA MET A 77 -9.61 -22.81 12.19
C MET A 77 -10.23 -23.83 13.14
N GLY A 78 -11.56 -23.79 13.27
CA GLY A 78 -12.29 -24.68 14.17
C GLY A 78 -13.67 -24.16 14.51
N ASP A 79 -14.37 -24.90 15.36
CA ASP A 79 -15.77 -24.70 15.69
C ASP A 79 -15.90 -23.90 16.98
N LEU A 80 -16.88 -22.99 17.05
CA LEU A 80 -17.22 -22.22 18.23
C LEU A 80 -18.57 -22.68 18.76
N VAL A 81 -18.58 -23.37 19.90
CA VAL A 81 -19.83 -23.91 20.46
C VAL A 81 -20.29 -23.01 21.62
N PRO A 82 -21.39 -22.26 21.48
CA PRO A 82 -21.94 -21.49 22.57
C PRO A 82 -22.65 -22.40 23.60
N SER A 83 -22.58 -21.99 24.86
CA SER A 83 -23.39 -22.54 25.95
C SER A 83 -24.86 -22.15 25.81
N SER A 84 -25.73 -22.74 26.63
CA SER A 84 -27.15 -22.36 26.71
C SER A 84 -27.37 -20.89 27.06
N ARG A 85 -26.39 -20.21 27.68
CA ARG A 85 -26.40 -18.77 27.97
C ARG A 85 -25.83 -17.92 26.83
N GLY A 86 -25.54 -18.51 25.68
CA GLY A 86 -25.03 -17.82 24.49
C GLY A 86 -23.57 -17.38 24.57
N LYS A 87 -22.79 -17.92 25.52
CA LYS A 87 -21.35 -17.69 25.62
C LYS A 87 -20.57 -18.88 25.09
N GLY A 88 -19.72 -18.67 24.10
CA GLY A 88 -18.85 -19.69 23.53
C GLY A 88 -17.40 -19.24 23.56
N GLU A 89 -16.49 -20.18 23.79
CA GLU A 89 -15.07 -19.92 23.72
C GLU A 89 -14.33 -21.17 23.24
N THR A 90 -13.33 -21.00 22.38
CA THR A 90 -12.55 -22.11 21.85
C THR A 90 -11.09 -21.72 21.70
N TYR A 91 -10.22 -22.67 22.05
CA TYR A 91 -8.78 -22.55 21.94
C TYR A 91 -8.27 -23.47 20.83
N LEU A 92 -7.56 -22.89 19.86
CA LEU A 92 -7.10 -23.55 18.64
C LEU A 92 -5.60 -23.36 18.51
N ARG A 93 -4.87 -24.45 18.27
CA ARG A 93 -3.43 -24.39 17.96
C ARG A 93 -3.24 -24.14 16.46
N MET A 94 -2.16 -23.48 16.11
CA MET A 94 -1.79 -23.22 14.72
C MET A 94 -0.27 -23.13 14.55
N ASP A 95 0.21 -23.36 13.33
CA ASP A 95 1.56 -22.95 12.92
C ASP A 95 1.45 -21.60 12.20
N PRO A 96 2.00 -20.51 12.75
CA PRO A 96 1.93 -19.19 12.11
C PRO A 96 2.78 -19.07 10.85
N LEU A 97 3.73 -19.99 10.60
CA LEU A 97 4.55 -20.01 9.37
C LEU A 97 3.91 -20.84 8.25
N ASP A 98 2.97 -21.72 8.59
CA ASP A 98 2.19 -22.51 7.65
C ASP A 98 0.77 -22.76 8.19
N LEU A 99 -0.06 -21.72 8.13
CA LEU A 99 -1.37 -21.68 8.78
C LEU A 99 -2.36 -22.67 8.16
N ASP A 100 -2.26 -22.88 6.85
CA ASP A 100 -3.19 -23.73 6.10
C ASP A 100 -2.64 -25.09 5.68
N GLY A 101 -1.35 -25.36 5.92
CA GLY A 101 -0.66 -26.58 5.49
C GLY A 101 -0.25 -26.57 4.01
N LYS A 102 -0.33 -25.40 3.35
CA LYS A 102 0.00 -25.20 1.93
C LYS A 102 1.12 -24.17 1.76
N GLY A 103 1.80 -23.82 2.84
CA GLY A 103 2.88 -22.84 2.90
C GLY A 103 2.41 -21.39 2.97
N ASN A 104 1.16 -21.11 3.36
CA ASN A 104 0.67 -19.75 3.61
C ASN A 104 0.84 -19.37 5.08
N GLU A 105 1.68 -18.37 5.36
CA GLU A 105 1.90 -17.88 6.71
C GLU A 105 0.72 -17.02 7.21
N LEU A 106 0.64 -16.82 8.53
CA LEU A 106 -0.41 -16.01 9.16
C LEU A 106 -0.48 -14.58 8.60
N SER A 107 0.64 -14.01 8.19
CA SER A 107 0.74 -12.69 7.52
C SER A 107 0.18 -12.66 6.09
N ASN A 108 -0.40 -13.75 5.59
CA ASN A 108 -1.18 -13.72 4.34
C ASN A 108 -2.70 -13.59 4.60
N PHE A 109 -3.14 -13.69 5.86
CA PHE A 109 -4.56 -13.68 6.26
C PHE A 109 -4.95 -12.36 6.91
N SER A 110 -5.81 -11.58 6.28
CA SER A 110 -6.15 -10.22 6.74
C SER A 110 -7.49 -10.11 7.46
N ILE A 111 -8.36 -11.11 7.35
CA ILE A 111 -9.72 -11.08 7.91
C ILE A 111 -9.96 -12.35 8.72
N ALA A 112 -10.53 -12.20 9.91
CA ALA A 112 -11.09 -13.29 10.70
C ALA A 112 -12.61 -13.13 10.74
N THR A 113 -13.35 -14.22 10.53
CA THR A 113 -14.80 -14.19 10.66
C THR A 113 -15.32 -15.42 11.38
N VAL A 114 -16.33 -15.23 12.23
CA VAL A 114 -17.15 -16.31 12.74
C VAL A 114 -18.38 -16.40 11.86
N VAL A 115 -18.59 -17.55 11.23
CA VAL A 115 -19.74 -17.81 10.34
C VAL A 115 -20.64 -18.87 10.95
N ALA A 116 -21.95 -18.75 10.75
CA ALA A 116 -22.88 -19.85 10.97
C ALA A 116 -22.99 -20.68 9.69
N VAL A 117 -22.78 -21.98 9.83
CA VAL A 117 -22.83 -22.96 8.74
C VAL A 117 -24.01 -23.88 8.97
N SER A 118 -24.90 -23.97 7.98
CA SER A 118 -26.04 -24.85 8.02
C SER A 118 -25.60 -26.31 7.94
N MET A 119 -26.09 -27.12 8.88
CA MET A 119 -25.86 -28.58 8.92
C MET A 119 -26.98 -29.34 8.21
N ALA A 120 -28.11 -28.68 7.93
CA ALA A 120 -29.24 -29.26 7.21
C ALA A 120 -29.12 -29.05 5.70
N ASP A 121 -28.66 -27.87 5.26
CA ASP A 121 -28.49 -27.53 3.85
C ASP A 121 -27.05 -27.07 3.55
N HIS A 122 -26.27 -27.92 2.89
CA HIS A 122 -24.90 -27.60 2.50
C HIS A 122 -24.79 -26.62 1.32
N ARG A 123 -25.90 -26.32 0.63
CA ARG A 123 -25.94 -25.31 -0.44
C ARG A 123 -26.26 -23.92 0.09
N GLU A 124 -26.70 -23.83 1.34
CA GLU A 124 -26.98 -22.57 1.98
C GLU A 124 -25.70 -21.72 2.08
N PRO A 125 -25.75 -20.43 1.72
CA PRO A 125 -24.62 -19.53 1.89
C PRO A 125 -24.15 -19.46 3.35
N LEU A 126 -22.85 -19.25 3.55
CA LEU A 126 -22.29 -19.01 4.89
C LEU A 126 -22.82 -17.68 5.42
N HIS A 127 -23.32 -17.67 6.67
CA HIS A 127 -23.80 -16.45 7.32
C HIS A 127 -22.69 -15.84 8.18
N PRO A 128 -22.05 -14.73 7.78
CA PRO A 128 -21.05 -14.07 8.61
C PRO A 128 -21.72 -13.42 9.82
N ILE A 129 -21.28 -13.78 11.02
CA ILE A 129 -21.87 -13.31 12.28
C ILE A 129 -20.99 -12.27 12.95
N LEU A 130 -19.69 -12.54 12.96
CA LEU A 130 -18.68 -11.65 13.53
C LEU A 130 -17.53 -11.49 12.54
N ARG A 131 -16.98 -10.28 12.44
CA ARG A 131 -15.85 -9.98 11.55
C ARG A 131 -14.80 -9.15 12.26
N GLY A 132 -13.53 -9.51 12.10
CA GLY A 132 -12.39 -8.75 12.60
C GLY A 132 -11.30 -8.66 11.55
N ARG A 133 -10.53 -7.58 11.61
CA ARG A 133 -9.35 -7.40 10.75
C ARG A 133 -8.10 -7.85 11.51
N LEU A 134 -7.32 -8.72 10.89
CA LEU A 134 -6.02 -9.13 11.40
C LEU A 134 -5.01 -8.04 11.06
N GLU A 135 -4.56 -7.28 12.06
CA GLU A 135 -3.51 -6.29 11.86
C GLU A 135 -2.19 -6.99 11.50
N HIS A 136 -1.61 -6.58 10.38
CA HIS A 136 -0.26 -6.98 10.01
C HIS A 136 0.68 -5.89 10.49
N LYS A 137 1.32 -6.12 11.64
CA LYS A 137 2.60 -5.44 11.88
C LYS A 137 3.59 -6.05 10.90
N ASP A 138 3.74 -5.38 9.76
CA ASP A 138 4.76 -5.68 8.78
C ASP A 138 6.07 -6.06 9.48
N ARG A 139 6.71 -7.14 9.04
CA ARG A 139 8.07 -7.51 9.49
C ARG A 139 9.12 -6.51 9.01
N ARG A 140 8.74 -5.43 8.32
CA ARG A 140 9.53 -4.22 8.18
C ARG A 140 9.38 -3.40 9.46
N GLY A 141 10.45 -3.36 10.26
CA GLY A 141 10.45 -2.96 11.66
C GLY A 141 9.47 -1.85 12.06
N CYS A 142 8.74 -2.08 13.16
CA CYS A 142 8.10 -1.02 13.91
C CYS A 142 9.18 -0.07 14.47
N ARG A 143 9.62 0.91 13.68
CA ARG A 143 9.78 2.25 14.25
C ARG A 143 8.39 2.65 14.73
N ARG A 144 8.27 3.00 16.02
CA ARG A 144 7.12 3.75 16.53
C ARG A 144 6.75 4.76 15.45
N GLN A 145 5.56 4.69 14.85
CA GLN A 145 5.02 5.85 14.16
C GLN A 145 4.72 6.86 15.27
N ARG A 146 5.76 7.61 15.67
CA ARG A 146 5.57 9.02 15.98
C ARG A 146 4.70 9.54 14.85
N ARG A 147 3.62 10.28 15.13
CA ARG A 147 2.96 11.05 14.07
C ARG A 147 4.10 11.75 13.33
N GLY A 148 4.39 11.29 12.11
CA GLY A 148 5.48 11.83 11.32
C GLY A 148 5.22 13.31 11.16
N GLY A 149 6.29 14.10 11.00
CA GLY A 149 6.10 15.49 10.59
C GLY A 149 5.31 15.54 9.28
N PHE A 150 4.74 16.71 8.94
CA PHE A 150 4.08 16.90 7.64
C PHE A 150 4.97 16.44 6.47
N ASN A 151 6.29 16.64 6.58
CA ASN A 151 7.27 16.16 5.61
C ASN A 151 7.28 14.63 5.45
N ASP A 152 7.13 13.85 6.53
CA ASP A 152 7.11 12.39 6.43
C ASP A 152 5.85 11.92 5.70
N PHE A 153 4.70 12.54 6.00
CA PHE A 153 3.45 12.28 5.28
C PHE A 153 3.58 12.65 3.79
N TYR A 154 4.17 13.81 3.49
CA TYR A 154 4.40 14.27 2.13
C TYR A 154 5.31 13.32 1.34
N ASN A 155 6.44 12.93 1.93
CA ASN A 155 7.37 11.98 1.30
C ASN A 155 6.70 10.61 1.05
N GLN A 156 5.89 10.13 2.00
CA GLN A 156 5.10 8.90 1.82
C GLN A 156 4.07 9.04 0.69
N HIS A 157 3.43 10.19 0.56
CA HIS A 157 2.50 10.48 -0.53
C HIS A 157 3.21 10.45 -1.89
N ILE A 158 4.33 11.18 -2.04
CA ILE A 158 5.16 11.15 -3.26
C ILE A 158 5.50 9.71 -3.61
N LEU A 159 6.02 8.96 -2.63
CA LEU A 159 6.45 7.58 -2.84
C LEU A 159 5.32 6.68 -3.34
N SER A 160 4.13 6.81 -2.73
CA SER A 160 2.94 6.06 -3.15
C SER A 160 2.54 6.39 -4.59
N CYS A 161 2.61 7.66 -5.00
CA CYS A 161 2.34 8.08 -6.36
C CYS A 161 3.37 7.51 -7.36
N CYS A 162 4.66 7.59 -7.06
CA CYS A 162 5.73 7.06 -7.91
C CYS A 162 5.60 5.53 -8.09
N GLN A 163 5.40 4.79 -6.99
CA GLN A 163 5.19 3.34 -7.02
C GLN A 163 3.96 2.95 -7.85
N ALA A 164 2.89 3.74 -7.78
CA ALA A 164 1.69 3.50 -8.57
C ALA A 164 1.91 3.70 -10.08
N ILE A 165 2.79 4.64 -10.47
CA ILE A 165 3.21 4.83 -11.86
C ILE A 165 4.10 3.65 -12.31
N GLU A 166 5.12 3.30 -11.53
CA GLU A 166 6.06 2.22 -11.86
C GLU A 166 5.35 0.86 -11.98
N TYR A 167 4.44 0.54 -11.05
CA TYR A 167 3.65 -0.70 -11.09
C TYR A 167 2.82 -0.82 -12.37
N LYS A 168 2.42 0.31 -12.97
CA LYS A 168 1.63 0.38 -14.20
C LYS A 168 2.46 0.87 -15.39
N LYS A 169 3.79 0.74 -15.34
CA LYS A 169 4.71 1.31 -16.35
C LYS A 169 4.41 0.89 -17.79
N GLU A 170 3.85 -0.31 -17.98
CA GLU A 170 3.48 -0.85 -19.30
C GLU A 170 2.25 -0.16 -19.93
N LEU A 171 1.48 0.62 -19.15
CA LEU A 171 0.35 1.40 -19.65
C LEU A 171 0.74 2.78 -20.18
N TYR A 172 2.00 3.19 -20.00
CA TYR A 172 2.48 4.50 -20.41
C TYR A 172 3.45 4.38 -21.59
N ASP A 173 3.48 5.41 -22.42
CA ASP A 173 4.33 5.42 -23.61
C ASP A 173 5.80 5.47 -23.20
N LYS A 174 6.57 4.44 -23.59
CA LYS A 174 8.03 4.47 -23.50
C LYS A 174 8.59 5.59 -24.37
N THR A 175 9.46 6.40 -23.79
CA THR A 175 10.08 7.54 -24.48
C THR A 175 11.57 7.56 -24.22
N ILE A 176 12.34 8.12 -25.17
CA ILE A 176 13.78 8.36 -25.04
C ILE A 176 13.95 9.88 -25.23
N PRO A 177 13.75 10.66 -24.15
CA PRO A 177 13.62 12.11 -24.27
C PRO A 177 14.97 12.80 -24.47
N PHE A 178 16.09 12.15 -24.12
CA PHE A 178 17.43 12.72 -24.11
C PHE A 178 18.38 11.89 -24.98
N ARG A 179 19.25 12.56 -25.72
CA ARG A 179 20.35 11.89 -26.45
C ARG A 179 21.44 11.42 -25.50
N GLU A 180 21.81 12.28 -24.55
CA GLU A 180 22.72 11.98 -23.46
C GLU A 180 21.96 12.11 -22.14
N ASP A 181 21.44 11.00 -21.63
CA ASP A 181 20.67 11.00 -20.39
C ASP A 181 21.57 10.96 -19.16
N ARG A 182 21.65 12.08 -18.44
CA ARG A 182 22.40 12.22 -17.19
C ARG A 182 21.81 11.42 -16.02
N THR A 183 20.58 10.89 -16.16
CA THR A 183 19.93 10.07 -15.13
C THR A 183 20.05 8.57 -15.40
N GLY A 184 20.23 8.16 -16.66
CA GLY A 184 20.21 6.74 -17.06
C GLY A 184 18.86 6.05 -16.82
N ALA A 185 17.76 6.79 -16.66
CA ALA A 185 16.49 6.26 -16.23
C ALA A 185 15.67 5.65 -17.38
N ASP A 186 14.80 4.68 -17.06
CA ASP A 186 13.81 4.17 -18.03
C ASP A 186 12.59 5.10 -18.07
N TRP A 187 12.49 5.94 -19.10
CA TRP A 187 11.51 7.02 -19.18
C TRP A 187 10.17 6.59 -19.79
N ARG A 188 9.09 7.14 -19.21
CA ARG A 188 7.70 7.03 -19.66
C ARG A 188 7.07 8.41 -19.75
N ARG A 189 6.27 8.65 -20.78
CA ARG A 189 5.47 9.87 -20.91
C ARG A 189 4.11 9.66 -20.26
N VAL A 190 3.70 10.58 -19.38
CA VAL A 190 2.45 10.51 -18.63
C VAL A 190 1.57 11.72 -18.99
N VAL A 191 0.44 11.44 -19.66
CA VAL A 191 -0.55 12.46 -20.06
C VAL A 191 -1.55 12.76 -18.93
N ASN A 192 -1.83 11.79 -18.06
CA ASN A 192 -2.74 11.99 -16.93
C ASN A 192 -2.08 12.81 -15.82
N LEU A 193 -2.31 14.13 -15.84
CA LEU A 193 -1.73 15.08 -14.89
C LEU A 193 -2.11 14.81 -13.43
N GLY A 194 -3.26 14.16 -13.17
CA GLY A 194 -3.68 13.78 -11.82
C GLY A 194 -2.80 12.70 -11.17
N LYS A 195 -1.82 12.17 -11.90
CA LYS A 195 -0.79 11.25 -11.40
C LYS A 195 0.51 11.94 -11.03
N PHE A 196 0.62 13.25 -11.23
CA PHE A 196 1.84 13.98 -10.93
C PHE A 196 2.16 13.89 -9.42
N PRO A 197 3.35 13.40 -9.03
CA PRO A 197 3.62 13.03 -7.64
C PRO A 197 4.03 14.21 -6.75
N VAL A 198 4.54 15.31 -7.32
CA VAL A 198 5.12 16.45 -6.57
C VAL A 198 4.09 17.57 -6.40
N ILE A 199 3.99 18.13 -5.20
CA ILE A 199 3.20 19.35 -4.97
C ILE A 199 4.10 20.56 -5.20
N SER A 200 4.02 21.11 -6.40
CA SER A 200 4.79 22.28 -6.85
C SER A 200 3.89 23.13 -7.76
N PRO A 201 3.50 24.35 -7.37
CA PRO A 201 2.70 25.24 -8.20
C PRO A 201 3.36 25.54 -9.55
N GLY A 202 4.68 25.81 -9.55
CA GLY A 202 5.45 26.03 -10.78
C GLY A 202 5.41 24.82 -11.70
N ALA A 203 5.60 23.61 -11.16
CA ALA A 203 5.53 22.39 -11.96
C ALA A 203 4.13 22.12 -12.50
N GLN A 204 3.10 22.29 -11.66
CA GLN A 204 1.70 22.11 -12.05
C GLN A 204 1.30 23.03 -13.20
N TYR A 205 1.73 24.29 -13.17
CA TYR A 205 1.50 25.22 -14.26
C TYR A 205 2.13 24.72 -15.58
N MET A 206 3.37 24.25 -15.52
CA MET A 206 4.11 23.79 -16.70
C MET A 206 3.52 22.49 -17.27
N ILE A 207 3.24 21.48 -16.45
CA ILE A 207 2.63 20.23 -16.93
C ILE A 207 1.21 20.46 -17.47
N ALA A 208 0.47 21.44 -16.95
CA ALA A 208 -0.83 21.84 -17.48
C ALA A 208 -0.69 22.49 -18.85
N ARG A 209 0.27 23.41 -19.01
CA ARG A 209 0.58 24.10 -20.27
C ARG A 209 0.98 23.13 -21.37
N TYR A 210 1.86 22.18 -21.07
CA TYR A 210 2.37 21.20 -22.05
C TYR A 210 1.58 19.88 -22.08
N ARG A 211 0.62 19.71 -21.18
CA ARG A 211 -0.31 18.56 -21.06
C ARG A 211 0.36 17.19 -20.88
N HIS A 212 1.54 17.15 -20.28
CA HIS A 212 2.21 15.92 -19.89
C HIS A 212 3.35 16.20 -18.92
N PHE A 213 3.85 15.13 -18.32
CA PHE A 213 5.16 15.07 -17.69
C PHE A 213 5.84 13.76 -18.11
N ILE A 214 7.13 13.63 -17.81
CA ILE A 214 7.84 12.35 -17.96
C ILE A 214 8.20 11.79 -16.59
N PHE A 215 8.16 10.48 -16.48
CA PHE A 215 8.51 9.73 -15.28
C PHE A 215 9.59 8.73 -15.64
N GLY A 216 10.70 8.76 -14.92
CA GLY A 216 11.82 7.85 -15.07
C GLY A 216 12.07 7.09 -13.78
N SER A 217 12.70 5.94 -13.87
CA SER A 217 13.15 5.18 -12.71
C SER A 217 14.46 4.46 -13.01
N ASP A 218 15.35 4.42 -12.02
CA ASP A 218 16.54 3.55 -11.99
C ASP A 218 16.53 2.71 -10.69
N GLU A 219 17.65 2.12 -10.28
CA GLU A 219 17.70 1.31 -9.05
C GLU A 219 17.57 2.13 -7.74
N THR A 220 17.87 3.43 -7.75
CA THR A 220 18.00 4.26 -6.53
C THR A 220 16.94 5.36 -6.43
N TYR A 221 16.55 5.96 -7.55
CA TYR A 221 15.69 7.12 -7.66
C TYR A 221 14.52 6.90 -8.62
N TYR A 222 13.42 7.58 -8.32
CA TYR A 222 12.46 7.99 -9.32
C TYR A 222 12.82 9.39 -9.81
N TYR A 223 12.58 9.64 -11.09
CA TYR A 223 12.79 10.93 -11.70
C TYR A 223 11.47 11.45 -12.26
N VAL A 224 11.22 12.73 -12.06
CA VAL A 224 10.05 13.41 -12.60
C VAL A 224 10.54 14.57 -13.43
N GLY A 225 10.22 14.57 -14.72
CA GLY A 225 10.56 15.63 -15.66
C GLY A 225 9.34 16.47 -16.01
N VAL A 226 9.42 17.77 -15.77
CA VAL A 226 8.43 18.78 -16.12
C VAL A 226 8.89 19.48 -17.40
N PRO A 227 8.07 19.52 -18.48
CA PRO A 227 8.46 20.17 -19.72
C PRO A 227 8.72 21.67 -19.48
N GLY A 228 9.78 22.21 -20.05
CA GLY A 228 10.11 23.63 -19.95
C GLY A 228 11.42 23.97 -20.63
N ARG A 229 11.57 25.24 -21.01
CA ARG A 229 12.83 25.77 -21.56
C ARG A 229 13.80 26.10 -20.42
N TYR A 230 15.08 26.27 -20.77
CA TYR A 230 16.10 26.72 -19.81
C TYR A 230 15.98 28.24 -19.57
N LEU A 231 14.88 28.63 -18.94
CA LEU A 231 14.55 30.00 -18.56
C LEU A 231 14.15 30.02 -17.09
N GLU A 232 14.55 31.06 -16.36
CA GLU A 232 14.28 31.22 -14.93
C GLU A 232 12.78 31.17 -14.62
N ASN A 233 11.95 31.79 -15.45
CA ASN A 233 10.50 31.80 -15.29
C ASN A 233 9.80 30.48 -15.70
N GLU A 234 10.52 29.54 -16.32
CA GLU A 234 10.01 28.20 -16.66
C GLU A 234 10.59 27.11 -15.77
N GLN A 235 11.55 27.43 -14.89
CA GLN A 235 12.01 26.54 -13.84
C GLN A 235 10.97 26.49 -12.71
N PRO A 236 10.44 25.30 -12.36
CA PRO A 236 9.48 25.18 -11.27
C PRO A 236 10.00 25.75 -9.94
N ASP A 237 9.28 26.72 -9.39
CA ASP A 237 9.54 27.36 -8.09
C ASP A 237 11.00 27.83 -7.89
N GLU A 238 11.65 28.28 -8.97
CA GLU A 238 13.08 28.68 -8.98
C GLU A 238 14.01 27.55 -8.47
N GLY A 239 13.61 26.29 -8.70
CA GLY A 239 14.35 25.10 -8.28
C GLY A 239 14.13 24.68 -6.82
N ARG A 240 13.40 25.46 -6.01
CA ARG A 240 13.16 25.17 -4.58
C ARG A 240 12.32 23.90 -4.35
N SER A 241 11.54 23.49 -5.34
CA SER A 241 10.78 22.23 -5.34
C SER A 241 11.60 21.02 -5.80
N GLY A 242 12.89 21.19 -6.06
CA GLY A 242 13.84 20.13 -6.43
C GLY A 242 14.00 19.89 -7.93
N PHE A 243 13.29 20.65 -8.77
CA PHE A 243 13.48 20.65 -10.22
C PHE A 243 14.71 21.47 -10.62
N VAL A 244 15.89 20.88 -10.39
CA VAL A 244 17.19 21.57 -10.49
C VAL A 244 18.03 21.13 -11.69
N LEU A 245 17.82 19.90 -12.18
CA LEU A 245 18.48 19.43 -13.40
C LEU A 245 17.63 19.83 -14.61
N TRP A 246 18.21 20.49 -15.60
CA TRP A 246 17.57 20.64 -16.90
C TRP A 246 18.30 19.79 -17.95
N GLN A 247 17.54 19.10 -18.81
CA GLN A 247 18.09 18.40 -19.96
C GLN A 247 17.31 18.76 -21.24
N PRO A 248 18.00 19.11 -22.34
CA PRO A 248 17.36 19.38 -23.62
C PRO A 248 16.76 18.09 -24.19
N ILE A 249 15.63 18.21 -24.89
CA ILE A 249 15.10 17.07 -25.64
C ILE A 249 16.02 16.71 -26.81
N VAL A 250 15.90 15.48 -27.32
CA VAL A 250 16.58 15.04 -28.55
C VAL A 250 16.37 16.07 -29.66
N GLY A 251 17.48 16.58 -30.21
CA GLY A 251 17.52 17.58 -31.27
C GLY A 251 17.67 19.03 -30.79
N ALA A 252 17.50 19.31 -29.49
CA ALA A 252 17.67 20.64 -28.91
C ALA A 252 19.07 20.89 -28.32
N GLU A 253 19.98 19.91 -28.37
CA GLU A 253 21.32 19.99 -27.77
C GLU A 253 22.22 21.02 -28.45
N SER A 254 22.04 21.21 -29.77
CA SER A 254 22.83 22.15 -30.58
C SER A 254 22.65 23.61 -30.17
N TYR A 255 21.57 23.93 -29.46
CA TYR A 255 21.34 25.28 -28.95
C TYR A 255 22.22 25.63 -27.74
N HIS A 256 22.79 24.62 -27.06
CA HIS A 256 23.65 24.80 -25.89
C HIS A 256 23.04 25.75 -24.83
N ALA A 257 21.72 25.69 -24.65
CA ALA A 257 20.96 26.67 -23.88
C ALA A 257 21.32 26.72 -22.39
N ASP A 258 21.82 25.60 -21.86
CA ASP A 258 22.24 25.41 -20.47
C ASP A 258 23.60 26.03 -20.14
N LYS A 259 24.40 26.43 -21.16
CA LYS A 259 25.67 27.13 -20.91
C LYS A 259 25.44 28.53 -20.37
N ASN A 260 26.34 29.00 -19.49
CA ASN A 260 26.23 30.32 -18.85
C ASN A 260 26.22 31.47 -19.88
N ASP A 261 27.03 31.34 -20.92
CA ASP A 261 27.21 32.31 -22.02
C ASP A 261 26.20 32.15 -23.17
N ALA A 262 25.24 31.21 -23.06
CA ALA A 262 24.26 30.97 -24.10
C ALA A 262 23.37 32.21 -24.33
N PRO A 263 23.16 32.63 -25.59
CA PRO A 263 22.30 33.77 -25.89
C PRO A 263 20.84 33.45 -25.53
N LEU A 264 20.09 34.49 -25.16
CA LEU A 264 18.68 34.35 -24.77
C LEU A 264 17.83 33.72 -25.89
N SER A 265 18.14 34.02 -27.16
CA SER A 265 17.46 33.44 -28.32
C SER A 265 17.58 31.91 -28.35
N SER A 266 18.76 31.35 -28.04
CA SER A 266 18.95 29.90 -27.92
C SER A 266 18.11 29.30 -26.79
N ARG A 267 18.06 29.97 -25.62
CA ARG A 267 17.26 29.52 -24.47
C ARG A 267 15.75 29.57 -24.76
N GLN A 268 15.30 30.51 -25.58
CA GLN A 268 13.89 30.65 -25.96
C GLN A 268 13.38 29.56 -26.91
N VAL A 269 14.27 28.91 -27.67
CA VAL A 269 13.91 27.86 -28.64
C VAL A 269 14.25 26.45 -28.17
N ALA A 270 15.20 26.30 -27.25
CA ALA A 270 15.62 25.00 -26.73
C ALA A 270 14.62 24.47 -25.69
N TYR A 271 13.81 23.49 -26.09
CA TYR A 271 12.92 22.77 -25.19
C TYR A 271 13.64 21.65 -24.46
N GLY A 272 13.19 21.35 -23.25
CA GLY A 272 13.75 20.32 -22.40
C GLY A 272 12.80 19.94 -21.28
N TYR A 273 13.37 19.26 -20.29
CA TYR A 273 12.67 18.94 -19.06
C TYR A 273 13.50 19.41 -17.87
N TRP A 274 12.83 20.07 -16.93
CA TRP A 274 13.33 20.26 -15.57
C TRP A 274 13.03 19.01 -14.75
N ILE A 275 14.04 18.44 -14.10
CA ILE A 275 14.01 17.11 -13.51
C ILE A 275 14.30 17.21 -12.02
N ALA A 276 13.48 16.50 -11.23
CA ALA A 276 13.68 16.26 -9.82
C ALA A 276 13.97 14.77 -9.57
N ALA A 277 14.89 14.48 -8.65
CA ALA A 277 15.17 13.13 -8.18
C ALA A 277 14.46 12.85 -6.85
N ILE A 278 13.83 11.69 -6.74
CA ILE A 278 13.07 11.24 -5.57
C ILE A 278 13.63 9.90 -5.13
N HIS A 279 14.17 9.82 -3.92
CA HIS A 279 14.77 8.58 -3.41
C HIS A 279 13.71 7.46 -3.26
N ARG A 280 13.97 6.28 -3.86
CA ARG A 280 12.98 5.18 -4.00
C ARG A 280 12.49 4.60 -2.69
N GLU A 281 13.25 4.71 -1.61
CA GLU A 281 12.83 4.18 -0.31
C GLU A 281 12.18 5.22 0.60
N SER A 282 12.62 6.48 0.50
CA SER A 282 12.26 7.51 1.48
C SER A 282 11.20 8.47 0.96
N GLY A 283 11.05 8.59 -0.35
CA GLY A 283 10.17 9.57 -1.00
C GLY A 283 10.68 11.01 -0.90
N ARG A 284 11.90 11.22 -0.39
CA ARG A 284 12.52 12.54 -0.30
C ARG A 284 12.97 13.00 -1.67
N ILE A 285 12.73 14.27 -1.95
CA ILE A 285 13.30 14.96 -3.11
C ILE A 285 14.74 15.35 -2.74
N GLU A 286 15.70 14.93 -3.56
CA GLU A 286 17.13 15.10 -3.29
C GLU A 286 17.82 15.83 -4.45
N ASP A 287 18.69 16.77 -4.12
CA ASP A 287 19.56 17.43 -5.10
C ASP A 287 20.86 16.63 -5.24
N ILE A 288 20.85 15.67 -6.15
CA ILE A 288 21.98 14.76 -6.39
C ILE A 288 23.00 15.31 -7.40
N TRP A 289 22.78 16.53 -7.91
CA TRP A 289 23.60 17.11 -8.98
C TRP A 289 24.39 18.35 -8.55
N ARG A 290 24.12 18.92 -7.37
CA ARG A 290 25.02 19.87 -6.72
C ARG A 290 26.25 19.14 -6.17
N LYS A 291 27.42 19.49 -6.70
CA LYS A 291 28.73 19.19 -6.09
C LYS A 291 29.09 20.28 -5.08
#